data_AF-A0A059CT60-F1
#
_entry.id   AF-A0A059CT60-F1
#
_cell.length_a   1.000
_cell.length_b   1.000
_cell.length_c   1.000
_cell.angle_alpha   90.00
_cell.angle_beta   90.00
_cell.angle_gamma   90.00
#
_symmetry.space_group_name_H-M   'P 1'
#
loop_
_entity.id
_entity.type
_entity.pdbx_description
1 polymer ?
#
loop_
_entity_poly.entity_id
_entity_poly.type
_entity_poly.pdbx_seq_one_letter_code
_entity_poly.pdbx_strand_id
1 'polypeptide(L)'
;MSMYIRVKRSKTTYFIQCEPTETILNVKEKLQNLTDQPATDQRLILVGTGEVLEDSKSLADQKVENDAVVALTLRKGCFLFLIFSYYINLYVLSPSILQIYDFCSAAAPFYFWLGELVKFLHPSSFFLSASVKQV
;
A
#
# COMPACT_ATOMS: atom_id res chain seq x y z
N MET A 1 -3.04 15.49 26.89
CA MET A 1 -1.57 15.42 27.05
C MET A 1 -1.04 14.76 25.78
N SER A 2 -0.30 15.49 24.94
CA SER A 2 0.16 14.96 23.66
C SER A 2 1.55 14.33 23.80
N MET A 3 1.73 13.13 23.25
CA MET A 3 3.01 12.46 23.17
C MET A 3 3.37 12.12 21.72
N TYR A 4 4.64 11.87 21.47
CA TYR A 4 5.16 11.51 20.15
C TYR A 4 5.85 10.16 20.19
N ILE A 5 5.63 9.35 19.16
CA ILE A 5 6.27 8.05 19.00
C ILE A 5 7.03 8.02 17.68
N ARG A 6 8.23 7.45 17.71
CA ARG A 6 9.07 7.26 16.52
C ARG A 6 8.94 5.83 16.04
N VAL A 7 8.19 5.65 14.96
CA VAL A 7 8.03 4.33 14.36
C VAL A 7 9.09 4.13 13.29
N LYS A 8 10.00 3.19 13.50
CA LYS A 8 11.09 2.87 12.58
C LYS A 8 10.77 1.63 11.76
N ARG A 9 10.95 1.73 10.45
CA ARG A 9 10.90 0.61 9.52
C ARG A 9 12.12 0.65 8.60
N SER A 10 13.05 -0.27 8.78
CA SER A 10 14.30 -0.33 8.02
C SER A 10 15.06 1.01 8.02
N LYS A 11 14.94 1.82 6.95
CA LYS A 11 15.58 3.14 6.80
C LYS A 11 14.61 4.32 6.99
N THR A 12 13.30 4.08 7.00
CA THR A 12 12.29 5.13 7.17
C THR A 12 11.87 5.27 8.63
N THR A 13 11.60 6.51 9.04
CA THR A 13 11.09 6.83 10.38
C THR A 13 9.84 7.69 10.25
N TYR A 14 8.78 7.28 10.92
CA TYR A 14 7.51 8.00 10.98
C TYR A 14 7.35 8.65 12.36
N PHE A 15 6.85 9.87 12.39
CA PHE A 15 6.54 10.60 13.61
C PHE A 15 5.02 10.63 13.77
N ILE A 16 4.54 10.07 14.88
CA ILE A 16 3.10 9.97 15.14
C ILE A 16 2.78 10.67 16.43
N GLN A 17 1.80 11.55 16.37
CA GLN A 17 1.21 12.20 17.53
C GLN A 17 0.07 11.35 18.08
N CYS A 18 0.18 10.97 19.34
CA CYS A 18 -0.78 10.14 20.05
C CYS A 18 -1.01 10.66 21.46
N GLU A 19 -2.05 10.16 22.11
CA GLU A 19 -2.28 10.36 23.55
C GLU A 19 -1.98 9.06 24.31
N PRO A 20 -1.49 9.12 25.56
CA PRO A 20 -1.13 7.91 26.33
C PRO A 20 -2.33 7.01 26.65
N THR A 21 -3.54 7.56 26.60
CA THR A 21 -4.82 6.84 26.77
C THR A 21 -5.28 6.12 25.51
N GLU A 22 -4.70 6.42 24.34
CA GLU A 22 -5.04 5.72 23.09
C GLU A 22 -4.55 4.27 23.12
N THR A 23 -5.29 3.42 22.42
CA THR A 23 -4.93 2.01 22.20
C THR A 23 -3.94 1.85 21.06
N ILE A 24 -3.25 0.71 21.04
CA ILE A 24 -2.34 0.35 19.95
C ILE A 24 -3.04 0.25 18.60
N LEU A 25 -4.31 -0.15 18.57
CA LEU A 25 -5.13 -0.17 17.35
C LEU A 25 -5.22 1.21 16.70
N ASN A 26 -5.51 2.25 17.48
CA ASN A 26 -5.60 3.62 16.96
C ASN A 26 -4.27 4.10 16.37
N VAL A 27 -3.14 3.70 16.96
CA VAL A 27 -1.80 4.02 16.43
C VAL A 27 -1.54 3.30 15.11
N LYS A 28 -1.96 2.04 14.98
CA LYS A 28 -1.84 1.28 13.72
C LYS A 28 -2.72 1.85 12.61
N GLU A 29 -3.89 2.38 12.93
CA GLU A 29 -4.75 3.09 11.96
C GLU A 29 -4.08 4.38 11.46
N LYS A 30 -3.51 5.19 12.37
CA LYS A 30 -2.72 6.37 11.99
C LYS A 30 -1.54 6.00 11.10
N LEU A 31 -0.88 4.86 11.36
CA LEU A 31 0.19 4.32 10.51
C LEU A 31 -0.32 3.84 9.14
N GLN A 32 -1.49 3.23 9.08
CA GLN A 32 -2.09 2.74 7.85
C GLN A 32 -2.30 3.90 6.85
N ASN A 33 -2.76 5.06 7.32
CA ASN A 33 -2.91 6.25 6.48
C ASN A 33 -1.58 6.78 5.91
N LEU A 34 -0.44 6.50 6.57
CA LEU A 34 0.89 6.95 6.14
C LEU A 34 1.63 5.93 5.29
N THR A 35 1.26 4.65 5.37
CA THR A 35 2.01 3.53 4.77
C THR A 35 1.18 2.69 3.80
N ASP A 36 -0.12 2.95 3.70
CA ASP A 36 -1.10 2.23 2.88
C ASP A 36 -1.13 0.72 3.16
N GLN A 37 -0.75 0.32 4.38
CA GLN A 37 -0.66 -1.06 4.82
C GLN A 37 -1.71 -1.37 5.88
N PRO A 38 -2.45 -2.49 5.77
CA PRO A 38 -3.53 -2.81 6.69
C PRO A 38 -3.00 -2.96 8.11
N ALA A 39 -3.68 -2.35 9.09
CA ALA A 39 -3.32 -2.41 10.51
C ALA A 39 -3.18 -3.86 11.05
N THR A 40 -3.95 -4.80 10.51
CA THR A 40 -3.96 -6.22 10.92
C THR A 40 -2.62 -6.92 10.69
N ASP A 41 -1.89 -6.56 9.62
CA ASP A 41 -0.60 -7.18 9.28
C ASP A 41 0.59 -6.47 9.94
N GLN A 42 0.32 -5.36 10.65
CA GLN A 42 1.32 -4.58 11.34
C GLN A 42 1.60 -5.17 12.72
N ARG A 43 2.87 -5.47 12.98
CA ARG A 43 3.39 -5.83 14.30
C ARG A 43 4.33 -4.74 14.79
N LEU A 44 3.95 -4.11 15.89
CA LEU A 44 4.72 -3.09 16.59
C LEU A 44 5.51 -3.74 17.72
N ILE A 45 6.80 -3.41 17.80
CA ILE A 45 7.72 -3.93 18.82
C ILE A 45 8.41 -2.73 19.45
N LEU A 46 8.32 -2.60 20.76
CA LEU A 46 8.97 -1.50 21.46
C LEU A 46 10.47 -1.82 21.61
N VAL A 47 11.33 -0.95 21.08
CA VAL A 47 12.78 -1.22 21.02
C VAL A 47 13.44 -1.16 22.40
N GLY A 48 12.90 -0.35 23.32
CA GLY A 48 13.40 -0.24 24.70
C GLY A 48 13.29 -1.56 25.48
N THR A 49 12.07 -2.06 25.66
CA THR A 49 11.77 -3.29 26.42
C THR A 49 11.88 -4.56 25.57
N GLY A 50 11.80 -4.46 24.24
CA GLY A 50 11.75 -5.60 23.32
C GLY A 50 10.38 -6.30 23.25
N GLU A 51 9.36 -5.73 23.89
CA GLU A 51 8.02 -6.31 23.98
C GLU A 51 7.20 -6.03 22.72
N VAL A 52 6.41 -7.03 22.33
CA VAL A 52 5.44 -6.91 21.24
C VAL A 52 4.19 -6.21 21.77
N LEU A 53 3.77 -5.15 21.11
CA LEU A 53 2.60 -4.39 21.53
C LEU A 53 1.32 -5.11 21.10
N GLU A 54 0.44 -5.32 22.08
CA GLU A 54 -0.88 -5.91 21.89
C GLU A 54 -1.94 -4.83 21.65
N ASP A 55 -2.89 -5.16 20.77
CA ASP A 55 -3.97 -4.29 20.33
C ASP A 55 -4.95 -3.88 21.45
N SER A 56 -5.12 -4.74 22.46
CA SER A 56 -6.06 -4.54 23.57
C SER A 56 -5.56 -3.60 24.67
N LYS A 57 -4.28 -3.22 24.65
CA LYS A 57 -3.66 -2.41 25.71
C LYS A 57 -3.49 -0.96 25.27
N SER A 58 -3.52 -0.04 26.23
CA SER A 58 -3.16 1.36 25.97
C SER A 58 -1.65 1.56 25.94
N LEU A 59 -1.22 2.69 25.39
CA LEU A 59 0.18 3.07 25.38
C LEU A 59 0.73 3.32 26.80
N ALA A 60 -0.11 3.85 27.68
CA ALA A 60 0.22 4.01 29.10
C ALA A 60 0.47 2.68 29.80
N ASP A 61 -0.38 1.66 29.54
CA ASP A 61 -0.24 0.33 30.16
C ASP A 61 1.05 -0.38 29.73
N GLN A 62 1.48 -0.15 28.48
CA GLN A 62 2.72 -0.69 27.93
C GLN A 62 3.96 0.16 28.25
N LYS A 63 3.81 1.18 29.11
CA LYS A 63 4.88 2.08 29.55
C LYS A 63 5.60 2.75 28.38
N VAL A 64 4.86 3.12 27.34
CA VAL A 64 5.42 3.85 26.20
C VAL A 64 5.67 5.30 26.63
N GLU A 65 6.94 5.68 26.65
CA GLU A 65 7.35 7.05 26.97
C GLU A 65 7.23 8.00 25.76
N ASN A 66 7.33 9.30 26.04
CA ASN A 66 7.50 10.32 25.00
C ASN A 66 8.78 10.05 24.21
N ASP A 67 8.73 10.17 22.89
CA ASP A 67 9.83 9.89 21.96
C ASP A 67 10.32 8.43 21.92
N ALA A 68 9.53 7.49 22.46
CA ALA A 68 9.85 6.07 22.38
C ALA A 68 10.02 5.59 20.93
N VAL A 69 10.97 4.67 20.73
CA VAL A 69 11.26 4.06 19.44
C VAL A 69 10.53 2.73 19.32
N VAL A 70 9.67 2.62 18.32
CA VAL A 70 8.89 1.41 18.02
C VAL A 70 9.33 0.88 16.65
N ALA A 71 9.74 -0.38 16.60
CA ALA A 71 10.03 -1.07 15.36
C ALA A 71 8.72 -1.59 14.74
N LEU A 72 8.48 -1.23 13.48
CA LEU A 72 7.38 -1.76 12.68
C LEU A 72 7.88 -2.94 11.86
N THR A 73 7.30 -4.11 12.12
CA THR A 73 7.47 -5.32 11.31
C THR A 73 6.16 -5.64 10.62
N LEU A 74 6.24 -6.01 9.35
CA LEU A 74 5.06 -6.38 8.56
C LEU A 74 5.19 -7.84 8.21
N ARG A 75 4.15 -8.60 8.51
CA ARG A 75 4.06 -9.96 8.00
C ARG A 75 3.52 -9.84 6.57
N LYS A 76 4.42 -9.83 5.58
CA LYS A 76 4.02 -9.87 4.18
C LYS A 76 3.39 -11.23 3.88
N GLY A 77 2.09 -11.37 4.14
CA GLY A 77 1.27 -12.35 3.46
C GLY A 77 1.15 -11.91 2.01
N CYS A 78 1.94 -12.48 1.11
CA CYS A 78 1.75 -12.25 -0.31
C CYS A 78 0.39 -12.82 -0.73
N PHE A 79 -0.63 -11.97 -0.89
CA PHE A 79 -1.56 -12.18 -2.02
C PHE A 79 -2.29 -10.92 -2.49
N LEU A 80 -2.77 -10.05 -1.60
CA LEU A 80 -3.68 -8.96 -1.99
C LEU A 80 -3.12 -7.54 -1.80
N PHE A 81 -1.82 -7.38 -1.52
CA PHE A 81 -1.16 -6.07 -1.50
C PHE A 81 -1.08 -5.42 -2.90
N LEU A 82 -1.45 -6.11 -3.98
CA LEU A 82 -1.37 -5.58 -5.35
C LEU A 82 -2.72 -5.51 -6.08
N ILE A 83 -3.70 -6.36 -5.78
CA ILE A 83 -4.91 -6.46 -6.62
C ILE A 83 -5.85 -5.26 -6.41
N PHE A 84 -5.96 -4.74 -5.19
CA PHE A 84 -6.86 -3.63 -4.92
C PHE A 84 -6.21 -2.25 -5.06
N SER A 85 -4.91 -2.15 -4.78
CA SER A 85 -4.13 -0.97 -5.19
C SER A 85 -4.11 -0.81 -6.73
N TYR A 86 -4.29 -1.89 -7.51
CA TYR A 86 -4.52 -1.92 -8.97
C TYR A 86 -5.95 -1.53 -9.40
N TYR A 87 -6.97 -1.64 -8.53
CA TYR A 87 -8.37 -1.34 -8.88
C TYR A 87 -8.84 0.08 -8.51
N ILE A 88 -8.31 0.68 -7.44
CA ILE A 88 -8.70 2.05 -7.02
C ILE A 88 -7.85 3.12 -7.72
N ASN A 89 -6.58 2.83 -8.08
CA ASN A 89 -5.82 3.69 -8.99
C ASN A 89 -6.47 3.78 -10.39
N LEU A 90 -7.32 2.80 -10.75
CA LEU A 90 -8.18 2.81 -11.94
C LEU A 90 -9.42 3.73 -11.82
N TYR A 91 -9.84 4.12 -10.61
CA TYR A 91 -11.11 4.87 -10.37
C TYR A 91 -10.96 6.29 -9.81
N VAL A 92 -9.78 6.69 -9.30
CA VAL A 92 -9.55 8.05 -8.77
C VAL A 92 -9.29 9.12 -9.86
N LEU A 93 -9.04 8.80 -11.13
CA LEU A 93 -8.66 9.83 -12.14
C LEU A 93 -9.64 10.09 -13.30
N SER A 94 -10.88 9.58 -13.25
CA SER A 94 -11.92 9.88 -14.25
C SER A 94 -13.05 10.76 -13.67
N PRO A 95 -12.95 12.12 -13.71
CA PRO A 95 -14.06 12.99 -13.32
C PRO A 95 -15.07 13.22 -14.46
N SER A 96 -14.84 12.72 -15.67
CA SER A 96 -15.64 13.08 -16.85
C SER A 96 -15.72 11.96 -17.89
N ILE A 97 -16.27 10.80 -17.54
CA ILE A 97 -16.69 9.83 -18.54
C ILE A 97 -18.08 9.30 -18.18
N LEU A 98 -19.01 10.23 -18.03
CA LEU A 98 -20.46 9.99 -18.17
C LEU A 98 -20.86 9.92 -19.68
N GLN A 99 -19.96 9.40 -20.52
CA GLN A 99 -20.12 9.27 -21.97
C GLN A 99 -19.60 7.93 -22.57
N ILE A 100 -18.98 7.01 -21.81
CA ILE A 100 -18.49 5.71 -22.36
C ILE A 100 -19.21 4.54 -21.67
N TYR A 101 -20.54 4.64 -21.60
CA TYR A 101 -21.39 3.44 -21.65
C TYR A 101 -21.57 2.98 -23.11
N ASP A 102 -20.59 3.21 -23.99
CA ASP A 102 -20.37 2.32 -25.14
C ASP A 102 -19.72 1.05 -24.64
N PHE A 103 -20.61 0.25 -24.08
CA PHE A 103 -20.47 -1.13 -23.74
C PHE A 103 -20.20 -1.93 -25.04
N CYS A 104 -18.97 -1.96 -25.54
CA CYS A 104 -18.47 -3.09 -26.33
C CYS A 104 -16.93 -3.11 -26.42
N SER A 105 -16.34 -4.27 -26.10
CA SER A 105 -14.91 -4.58 -26.10
C SER A 105 -14.11 -4.19 -24.85
N ALA A 106 -14.46 -4.84 -23.75
CA ALA A 106 -13.56 -5.07 -22.63
C ALA A 106 -12.25 -5.71 -23.11
N ALA A 107 -11.12 -5.28 -22.52
CA ALA A 107 -9.77 -5.85 -22.67
C ALA A 107 -8.92 -5.42 -23.88
N ALA A 108 -8.91 -4.14 -24.26
CA ALA A 108 -7.97 -3.64 -25.28
C ALA A 108 -6.67 -2.95 -24.77
N PRO A 109 -6.60 -2.18 -23.65
CA PRO A 109 -5.37 -1.44 -23.33
C PRO A 109 -4.31 -2.29 -22.61
N PHE A 110 -4.68 -3.46 -22.08
CA PHE A 110 -3.72 -4.41 -21.47
C PHE A 110 -2.81 -5.09 -22.52
N TYR A 111 -3.25 -5.16 -23.79
CA TYR A 111 -2.48 -5.78 -24.88
C TYR A 111 -1.41 -4.88 -25.50
N PHE A 112 -1.49 -3.55 -25.32
CA PHE A 112 -0.51 -2.62 -25.90
C PHE A 112 0.84 -2.67 -25.15
N TRP A 113 0.82 -2.86 -23.82
CA TRP A 113 2.01 -2.93 -22.98
C TRP A 113 2.67 -4.32 -22.97
N LEU A 114 1.88 -5.39 -23.18
CA LEU A 114 2.40 -6.74 -23.44
C LEU A 114 3.17 -6.82 -24.77
N GLY A 115 2.85 -5.97 -25.75
CA GLY A 115 3.56 -5.91 -27.04
C GLY A 115 5.00 -5.39 -26.96
N GLU A 116 5.32 -4.51 -26.01
CA GLU A 116 6.70 -4.01 -25.79
C GLU A 116 7.57 -5.00 -25.01
N LEU A 117 6.96 -5.79 -24.12
CA LEU A 117 7.62 -6.84 -23.36
C LEU A 117 8.01 -8.05 -24.23
N VAL A 118 7.22 -8.37 -25.26
CA VAL A 118 7.56 -9.45 -26.22
C VAL A 118 8.73 -9.07 -27.13
N LYS A 119 8.97 -7.78 -27.40
CA LYS A 119 10.16 -7.31 -28.15
C LYS A 119 11.48 -7.54 -27.40
N PHE A 120 11.44 -7.75 -26.09
CA PHE A 120 12.61 -8.07 -25.27
C PHE A 120 12.96 -9.57 -25.26
N LEU A 121 12.03 -10.45 -25.66
CA LEU A 121 12.17 -11.91 -25.56
C LEU A 121 12.51 -12.61 -26.88
N HIS A 122 12.51 -11.91 -28.03
CA HIS A 122 13.05 -12.43 -29.30
C HIS A 122 13.60 -11.28 -30.17
N PRO A 123 14.94 -11.12 -30.33
CA PRO A 123 15.55 -9.96 -30.96
C PRO A 123 15.62 -10.01 -32.50
N SER A 124 14.91 -10.92 -33.16
CA SER A 124 15.11 -11.12 -34.61
C SER A 124 13.85 -11.66 -35.27
N SER A 125 13.02 -10.77 -35.84
CA SER A 125 12.47 -10.87 -37.21
C SER A 125 11.24 -9.96 -37.45
N PHE A 126 11.34 -9.18 -38.53
CA PHE A 126 10.27 -8.85 -39.50
C PHE A 126 9.13 -7.92 -39.02
N PHE A 127 8.99 -6.67 -39.49
CA PHE A 127 8.85 -6.17 -40.88
C PHE A 127 7.73 -6.89 -41.65
N LEU A 128 6.50 -6.33 -41.61
CA LEU A 128 5.64 -6.03 -42.78
C LEU A 128 4.18 -5.82 -42.37
N SER A 129 3.68 -4.62 -42.73
CA SER A 129 2.41 -4.36 -43.42
C SER A 129 1.19 -5.23 -43.13
N ALA A 130 0.11 -4.59 -42.67
CA ALA A 130 -1.20 -4.82 -43.29
C ALA A 130 -2.14 -3.61 -43.09
N SER A 131 -2.28 -2.82 -44.15
CA SER A 131 -3.52 -2.14 -44.52
C SER A 131 -4.45 -3.18 -45.13
N VAL A 132 -5.71 -3.29 -44.66
CA VAL A 132 -6.94 -3.81 -45.36
C VAL A 132 -8.10 -3.61 -44.36
N LYS A 133 -8.95 -2.58 -44.47
CA LYS A 133 -10.16 -2.44 -45.31
C LYS A 133 -11.28 -3.41 -44.93
N GLN A 134 -12.21 -2.97 -44.06
CA GLN A 134 -13.49 -3.64 -43.85
C GLN A 134 -14.51 -3.15 -44.90
N VAL A 135 -15.14 -4.12 -45.56
CA VAL A 135 -16.43 -3.99 -46.26
C VAL A 135 -17.51 -4.33 -45.26
#